data_AF-A0A9E0ZGX7-F1
#
_entry.id   AF-A0A9E0ZGX7-F1
#
_cell.length_a   1.000
_cell.length_b   1.000
_cell.length_c   1.000
_cell.angle_alpha   90.00
_cell.angle_beta   90.00
_cell.angle_gamma   90.00
#
_symmetry.space_group_name_H-M   'P 1'
#
loop_
_entity.id
_entity.type
_entity.pdbx_description
1 polymer ?
#
loop_
_entity_poly.entity_id
_entity_poly.type
_entity_poly.pdbx_seq_one_letter_code
_entity_poly.pdbx_strand_id
1 'polypeptide(L)' 'MWIKTKSGKNMPVDPQFVDYRKVAGGKERIVTPGGDVVAGERCKAGEADGYGYISHFATCPGYRRS' A
#
# COMPACT_ATOMS: atom_id res chain seq x y z
N MET A 1 2.49 -6.08 -10.11
CA MET A 1 1.65 -7.20 -9.63
C MET A 1 0.22 -6.69 -9.42
N TRP A 2 -0.78 -7.56 -9.35
CA TRP A 2 -2.18 -7.15 -9.13
C TRP A 2 -2.75 -7.86 -7.90
N ILE A 3 -3.42 -7.10 -7.02
CA ILE A 3 -4.15 -7.64 -5.88
C ILE A 3 -5.61 -7.24 -5.99
N LYS A 4 -6.51 -8.20 -5.80
CA LYS A 4 -7.94 -7.92 -5.75
C LYS A 4 -8.27 -7.29 -4.39
N THR A 5 -8.72 -6.05 -4.42
CA THR A 5 -9.16 -5.32 -3.22
C THR A 5 -10.51 -5.84 -2.72
N LYS A 6 -10.84 -5.58 -1.44
CA LYS A 6 -12.16 -5.91 -0.88
C LYS A 6 -13.32 -5.26 -1.63
N SER A 7 -13.08 -4.11 -2.27
CA SER A 7 -14.07 -3.45 -3.14
C SER A 7 -14.25 -4.13 -4.51
N GLY A 8 -13.60 -5.28 -4.74
CA GLY A 8 -13.72 -6.09 -5.96
C GLY A 8 -12.86 -5.64 -7.14
N LYS A 9 -12.18 -4.49 -7.03
CA LYS A 9 -11.29 -3.95 -8.08
C LYS A 9 -9.88 -4.53 -7.94
N ASN A 10 -9.23 -4.79 -9.08
CA ASN A 10 -7.81 -5.15 -9.11
C ASN A 10 -6.98 -3.88 -8.96
N MET A 11 -6.08 -3.87 -7.97
CA MET A 11 -5.16 -2.78 -7.71
C MET A 11 -3.76 -3.18 -8.20
N PRO A 12 -3.12 -2.38 -9.07
CA PRO A 12 -1.72 -2.58 -9.39
C PRO A 12 -0.86 -2.20 -8.18
N VAL A 13 0.02 -3.11 -7.81
CA VAL A 13 0.96 -2.94 -6.70
C VAL A 13 2.37 -3.27 -7.14
N ASP A 14 3.33 -2.63 -6.49
CA ASP A 14 4.72 -2.98 -6.64
C ASP A 14 4.97 -4.37 -6.03
N PRO A 15 5.76 -5.23 -6.68
CA PRO A 15 5.98 -6.61 -6.22
C PRO A 15 6.83 -6.68 -4.94
N GLN A 16 7.41 -5.56 -4.51
CA GLN A 16 8.19 -5.48 -3.28
C GLN A 16 7.28 -5.59 -2.06
N PHE A 17 7.57 -6.58 -1.22
CA PHE A 17 6.92 -6.75 0.07
C PHE A 17 7.49 -5.75 1.08
N VAL A 18 6.61 -5.07 1.81
CA VAL A 18 7.00 -4.05 2.78
C VAL A 18 6.29 -4.25 4.11
N ASP A 19 7.05 -4.07 5.18
CA ASP A 19 6.53 -3.83 6.50
C ASP A 19 6.06 -2.37 6.59
N TYR A 20 4.88 -2.15 7.15
CA TYR A 20 4.29 -0.84 7.25
C TYR A 20 3.70 -0.58 8.63
N ARG A 21 3.67 0.70 8.98
CA ARG A 21 2.93 1.23 10.12
C ARG A 21 1.72 2.00 9.62
N LYS A 22 0.56 1.81 10.25
CA LYS A 22 -0.65 2.57 9.95
C LYS A 22 -0.47 3.99 10.46
N VAL A 23 -0.55 4.95 9.55
CA VAL A 23 -0.44 6.37 9.88
C VAL A 23 -1.67 7.06 9.30
N ALA A 24 -2.46 7.69 10.18
CA ALA A 24 -3.59 8.49 9.73
C ALA A 24 -3.06 9.64 8.87
N GLY A 25 -3.46 9.68 7.59
CA GLY A 25 -2.94 10.66 6.63
C GLY A 25 -1.60 10.29 6.00
N GLY A 26 -1.10 9.06 6.20
CA GLY A 26 0.12 8.57 5.56
C GLY A 26 0.08 8.75 4.03
N LYS A 27 1.22 9.11 3.46
CA LYS A 27 1.36 9.41 2.03
C LYS A 27 1.30 8.14 1.17
N GLU A 28 1.74 7.01 1.70
CA GLU A 28 1.76 5.75 0.98
C GLU A 28 0.42 5.03 1.14
N ARG A 29 0.01 4.35 0.06
CA ARG A 29 -1.15 3.44 0.07
C ARG A 29 -0.62 2.03 0.03
N ILE A 30 -0.75 1.33 1.15
CA ILE A 30 -0.36 -0.07 1.27
C ILE A 30 -1.59 -0.94 1.02
N VAL A 31 -1.42 -1.94 0.17
CA VAL A 31 -2.43 -2.96 -0.13
C VAL A 31 -1.99 -4.25 0.55
N THR A 32 -2.79 -4.75 1.48
CA THR A 32 -2.51 -6.03 2.14
C THR A 32 -2.82 -7.19 1.20
N PRO A 33 -2.26 -8.39 1.42
CA PRO A 33 -2.62 -9.58 0.63
C PRO A 33 -4.12 -9.93 0.73
N GLY A 34 -4.79 -9.55 1.82
CA GLY A 34 -6.24 -9.68 2.01
C GLY A 34 -7.07 -8.66 1.24
N GLY A 35 -6.44 -7.76 0.48
CA GLY A 35 -7.12 -6.76 -0.35
C GLY A 35 -7.57 -5.51 0.41
N ASP A 36 -7.11 -5.30 1.65
CA ASP A 36 -7.33 -4.04 2.37
C ASP A 36 -6.37 -2.98 1.87
N VAL A 37 -6.87 -1.75 1.72
CA VAL A 37 -6.04 -0.59 1.34
C VAL A 37 -5.93 0.34 2.55
N VAL A 38 -4.71 0.51 3.06
CA VAL A 38 -4.42 1.30 4.25
C VAL A 38 -3.49 2.46 3.92
N ALA A 39 -3.66 3.57 4.64
CA ALA A 39 -2.70 4.66 4.63
C ALA A 39 -1.62 4.37 5.67
N GLY A 40 -0.36 4.54 5.29
CA GLY A 40 0.74 4.25 6.17
C GLY A 40 2.06 4.69 5.59
N GLU A 41 3.11 4.24 6.26
CA GLU A 41 4.50 4.48 5.89
C GLU A 41 5.28 3.17 6.05
N ARG A 42 6.24 2.92 5.16
CA ARG A 42 7.21 1.83 5.30
C ARG A 42 8.01 1.97 6.59
N CYS A 43 8.13 0.88 7.33
CA CYS A 43 8.89 0.84 8.57
C CYS A 43 9.73 -0.43 8.66
N LYS A 44 10.52 -0.55 9.73
CA LYS A 44 11.23 -1.80 10.05
C LYS A 44 10.25 -2.79 10.70
N ALA A 45 10.49 -4.09 10.51
CA ALA A 45 9.65 -5.16 11.03
C ALA A 45 9.33 -5.04 12.53
N GLY A 46 10.25 -4.53 13.36
CA GLY A 46 10.03 -4.37 14.81
C GLY A 46 9.00 -3.31 15.21
N GLU A 47 8.61 -2.43 14.29
CA GLU A 47 7.66 -1.32 14.54
C GLU A 47 6.43 -1.41 13.62
N ALA A 48 6.28 -2.52 12.91
CA ALA A 48 5.27 -2.70 11.89
C ALA A 48 3.92 -3.11 12.50
N ASP A 49 2.87 -2.41 12.10
CA ASP A 49 1.50 -2.81 12.39
C ASP A 49 1.03 -3.96 11.47
N GLY A 50 1.75 -4.17 10.37
CA GLY A 50 1.51 -5.25 9.42
C GLY A 50 2.40 -5.16 8.19
N TYR A 51 2.03 -5.96 7.19
CA TYR A 51 2.77 -6.06 5.93
C TYR A 51 1.85 -5.99 4.71
N GLY A 52 2.41 -5.58 3.58
CA GLY A 52 1.69 -5.51 2.32
C GLY A 52 2.56 -5.02 1.18
N TYR A 53 1.90 -4.43 0.19
CA TYR A 53 2.53 -3.95 -1.04
C TYR A 53 2.17 -2.50 -1.29
N ILE A 54 3.11 -1.70 -1.76
CA ILE A 54 2.83 -0.31 -2.11
C ILE A 54 2.00 -0.27 -3.40
N SER A 55 0.93 0.53 -3.40
CA SER A 55 0.17 0.76 -4.64
C SER A 55 1.06 1.43 -5.67
N HIS A 56 1.03 0.94 -6.91
CA HIS A 56 1.84 1.50 -7.99
C HIS A 56 1.48 2.98 -8.27
N PHE A 57 0.24 3.37 -7.98
CA PHE A 57 -0.20 4.76 -8.10
C PHE A 57 0.46 5.70 -7.07
N ALA A 58 0.90 5.19 -5.92
CA ALA A 58 1.61 5.98 -4.92
C ALA A 58 3.07 6.24 -5.31
N THR A 59 3.66 5.38 -6.14
CA THR A 59 5.05 5.48 -6.62
C THR A 59 5.17 6.12 -8.01
N CYS A 60 4.04 6.35 -8.72
CA CYS A 60 4.04 6.98 -10.03
C CYS A 60 4.26 8.50 -9.94
N PRO A 61 5.34 9.06 -10.53
CA PRO A 61 5.63 10.50 -10.49
C PRO A 61 4.56 11.37 -11.17
N GLY A 62 3.78 10.78 -12.09
CA GLY A 62 2.73 11.45 -12.87
C GLY A 62 1.33 11.41 -12.24
N TYR A 63 1.11 10.65 -11.16
CA TYR A 63 -0.20 10.53 -10.52
C TYR A 63 -0.41 11.63 -9.47
N ARG A 64 -0.37 12.90 -9.89
CA ARG A 64 -0.95 14.00 -9.10
C ARG A 64 -2.44 14.06 -9.44
N ARG A 65 -3.31 13.84 -8.44
CA ARG A 65 -4.73 14.21 -8.58
C ARG A 65 -4.78 15.73 -8.77
N SER A 66 -5.12 16.17 -9.98
CA SER A 66 -5.48 17.54 -10.34
C SER A 66 -6.73 17.99 -9.59
#